data_AF-A0A8C9QWI7-F1
#
_entry.id   AF-A0A8C9QWI7-F1
#
_cell.length_a   1.000
_cell.length_b   1.000
_cell.length_c   1.000
_cell.angle_alpha   90.00
_cell.angle_beta   90.00
_cell.angle_gamma   90.00
#
_symmetry.space_group_name_H-M   'P 1'
#
loop_
_entity.id
_entity.type
_entity.pdbx_description
1 polymer ?
#
loop_
_entity_poly.entity_id
_entity_poly.type
_entity_poly.pdbx_seq_one_letter_code
_entity_poly.pdbx_strand_id
1 'polypeptide(L)'
;MDLSSFDFRTGKMLMSKLNKNRQRIRYDNNNQTKGKPDLNTSLPVRQTASIFKQPVTKVTNHPSNKVKTDPQKAIDQPRQLFWEKKLSGLNAFDIAEELVKTMELPKGLQGVGPGCTDKTLLSAIASALHTSAAPITGQLSAAVEKNPGVWLNTSQPLCKAFIVTDDDISRRSWP
;
A
#
# COMPACT_ATOMS: atom_id res chain seq x y z
N MET A 1 -27.54 5.50 -19.97
CA MET A 1 -28.31 6.00 -18.80
C MET A 1 -29.14 4.82 -18.30
N ASP A 2 -28.87 4.30 -17.10
CA ASP A 2 -29.55 3.10 -16.58
C ASP A 2 -30.90 3.48 -15.96
N LEU A 3 -31.99 2.96 -16.55
CA LEU A 3 -33.38 3.24 -16.15
C LEU A 3 -34.02 2.05 -15.42
N SER A 4 -33.23 1.06 -14.98
CA SER A 4 -33.70 -0.18 -14.33
C SER A 4 -34.46 0.00 -12.99
N SER A 5 -34.42 1.21 -12.43
CA SER A 5 -35.11 1.57 -11.18
C SER A 5 -36.19 2.66 -11.37
N PHE A 6 -36.49 3.03 -12.62
CA PHE A 6 -37.52 4.00 -12.96
C PHE A 6 -38.82 3.26 -13.34
N ASP A 7 -39.92 3.58 -12.66
CA ASP A 7 -41.24 3.05 -12.98
C ASP A 7 -41.97 3.99 -13.95
N PHE A 8 -42.13 3.55 -15.19
CA PHE A 8 -42.76 4.32 -16.26
C PHE A 8 -44.26 4.49 -16.09
N ARG A 9 -44.92 3.67 -15.28
CA ARG A 9 -46.37 3.79 -15.05
C ARG A 9 -46.69 4.92 -14.07
N THR A 10 -45.81 5.17 -13.11
CA THR A 10 -46.00 6.19 -12.07
C THR A 10 -45.09 7.40 -12.25
N GLY A 11 -44.10 7.33 -13.15
CA GLY A 11 -43.13 8.40 -13.41
C GLY A 11 -42.16 8.62 -12.24
N LYS A 12 -42.00 7.64 -11.35
CA LYS A 12 -41.23 7.78 -10.11
C LYS A 12 -40.13 6.72 -10.02
N MET A 13 -39.05 7.07 -9.34
CA MET A 13 -37.97 6.12 -9.04
C MET A 13 -38.35 5.21 -7.85
N LEU A 14 -38.16 3.90 -8.02
CA LEU A 14 -38.40 2.89 -6.99
C LEU A 14 -37.33 2.98 -5.89
N MET A 15 -37.69 3.66 -4.79
CA MET A 15 -36.84 3.85 -3.61
C MET A 15 -36.42 2.55 -2.91
N SER A 16 -37.15 1.45 -3.14
CA SER A 16 -36.81 0.12 -2.61
C SER A 16 -35.51 -0.46 -3.17
N LYS A 17 -35.10 -0.05 -4.39
CA LYS A 17 -33.80 -0.41 -4.97
C LYS A 17 -32.67 0.55 -4.59
N LEU A 18 -32.99 1.70 -3.99
CA LEU A 18 -32.00 2.70 -3.53
C LEU A 18 -31.51 2.43 -2.10
N ASN A 19 -32.25 1.65 -1.31
CA ASN A 19 -31.85 1.27 0.04
C ASN A 19 -31.19 -0.12 0.06
N LYS A 20 -29.93 -0.20 -0.38
CA LYS A 20 -29.00 -1.22 0.13
C LYS A 20 -28.08 -0.58 1.16
N ASN A 21 -28.62 -0.35 2.36
CA ASN A 21 -27.79 -0.30 3.55
C ASN A 21 -28.41 -1.17 4.64
N ARG A 22 -27.56 -2.01 5.23
CA ARG A 22 -27.76 -3.01 6.30
C ARG A 22 -28.49 -4.31 5.94
N GLN A 23 -27.72 -5.37 5.68
CA GLN A 23 -27.64 -6.52 6.59
C GLN A 23 -26.25 -7.17 6.51
N ARG A 24 -25.73 -7.54 7.69
CA ARG A 24 -24.45 -8.23 7.91
C ARG A 24 -24.49 -9.63 7.30
N ILE A 25 -23.65 -9.89 6.29
CA ILE A 25 -23.13 -11.23 6.04
C ILE A 25 -21.78 -11.27 6.77
N ARG A 26 -21.76 -11.95 7.92
CA ARG A 26 -20.54 -12.43 8.57
C ARG A 26 -19.93 -13.46 7.62
N TYR A 27 -18.76 -13.19 7.07
CA TYR A 27 -17.68 -14.13 6.73
C TYR A 27 -16.63 -13.34 5.95
N ASP A 28 -15.74 -12.67 6.69
CA ASP A 28 -14.31 -12.71 6.35
C ASP A 28 -13.52 -12.28 7.58
N ASN A 29 -12.96 -13.28 8.25
CA ASN A 29 -12.19 -13.14 9.47
C ASN A 29 -10.71 -13.04 9.10
N ASN A 30 -10.22 -11.85 8.72
CA ASN A 30 -8.80 -11.51 8.90
C ASN A 30 -8.45 -10.01 8.87
N ASN A 31 -9.35 -9.12 9.30
CA ASN A 31 -9.06 -7.67 9.40
C ASN A 31 -8.73 -7.21 10.83
N GLN A 32 -8.05 -8.05 11.62
CA GLN A 32 -7.48 -7.60 12.89
C GLN A 32 -6.26 -6.73 12.57
N THR A 33 -6.27 -5.50 13.10
CA THR A 33 -5.26 -4.41 13.02
C THR A 33 -5.52 -3.22 12.08
N LYS A 34 -6.73 -3.04 11.52
CA LYS A 34 -7.09 -1.72 10.93
C LYS A 34 -7.61 -0.75 12.00
N GLY A 35 -6.71 -0.35 12.90
CA GLY A 35 -6.86 0.94 13.59
C GLY A 35 -6.95 2.00 12.51
N LYS A 36 -8.09 2.68 12.39
CA LYS A 36 -8.21 3.84 11.49
C LYS A 36 -7.05 4.77 11.84
N PRO A 37 -6.16 5.14 10.91
CA PRO A 37 -5.29 6.27 11.17
C PRO A 37 -6.23 7.43 11.46
N ASP A 38 -6.16 7.97 12.67
CA ASP A 38 -7.01 9.07 13.08
C ASP A 38 -6.59 10.28 12.23
N LEU A 39 -7.23 10.46 11.08
CA LEU A 39 -7.01 11.57 10.14
C LEU A 39 -7.66 12.85 10.67
N ASN A 40 -7.83 12.96 11.98
CA ASN A 40 -8.41 14.13 12.59
C ASN A 40 -7.43 15.32 12.45
N THR A 41 -7.70 16.18 11.47
CA THR A 41 -6.95 17.40 11.22
C THR A 41 -7.34 18.53 12.18
N SER A 42 -8.23 18.28 13.16
CA SER A 42 -8.55 19.29 14.17
C SER A 42 -7.34 19.57 15.04
N LEU A 43 -7.22 20.83 15.46
CA LEU A 43 -6.15 21.21 16.37
C LEU A 43 -6.36 20.52 17.72
N PRO A 44 -5.28 19.98 18.32
CA PRO A 44 -5.39 19.35 19.64
C PRO A 44 -5.99 20.33 20.64
N VAL A 45 -6.92 19.84 21.44
CA VAL A 45 -7.56 20.60 22.50
C VAL A 45 -6.72 20.48 23.76
N ARG A 46 -6.47 21.59 24.45
CA ARG A 46 -5.79 21.58 25.75
C ARG A 46 -6.61 20.77 26.76
N GLN A 47 -6.02 19.73 27.34
CA GLN A 47 -6.57 19.01 28.50
C GLN A 47 -6.21 19.75 29.79
N THR A 48 -6.73 20.95 29.97
CA THR A 48 -6.52 21.74 31.19
C THR A 48 -7.74 21.65 32.10
N ALA A 49 -7.54 21.80 33.41
CA ALA A 49 -8.64 21.88 34.37
C ALA A 49 -9.54 23.12 34.17
N SER A 50 -9.12 24.06 33.33
CA SER A 50 -9.90 25.24 32.99
C SER A 50 -11.01 24.89 32.00
N ILE A 51 -12.26 25.17 32.39
CA ILE A 51 -13.45 24.94 31.57
C ILE A 51 -13.58 25.91 30.37
N PHE A 52 -12.80 26.99 30.39
CA PHE A 52 -12.78 27.97 29.31
C PHE A 52 -11.82 27.52 28.22
N LYS A 53 -12.34 27.32 27.01
CA LYS A 53 -11.55 26.90 25.84
C LYS A 53 -10.55 27.99 25.46
N GLN A 54 -9.29 27.80 25.82
CA GLN A 54 -8.21 28.66 25.35
C GLN A 54 -7.80 28.27 23.92
N PRO A 55 -7.58 29.24 23.01
CA PRO A 55 -7.18 28.96 21.64
C PRO A 55 -5.79 28.28 21.59
N VAL A 56 -5.62 27.38 20.62
CA VAL A 56 -4.34 26.73 20.33
C VAL A 56 -3.85 27.25 18.98
N THR A 57 -2.62 27.78 18.96
CA THR A 57 -2.01 28.32 17.74
C THR A 57 -1.37 27.19 16.92
N LYS A 58 -1.76 27.07 15.65
CA LYS A 58 -1.10 26.17 14.70
C LYS A 58 0.10 26.86 14.09
N VAL A 59 1.31 26.40 14.40
CA VAL A 59 2.53 26.83 13.70
C VAL A 59 2.77 25.86 12.54
N THR A 60 2.91 26.38 11.32
CA THR A 60 3.25 25.61 10.13
C THR A 60 4.39 26.28 9.39
N ASN A 61 5.39 25.51 8.96
CA ASN A 61 6.51 26.02 8.18
C ASN A 61 6.10 26.43 6.74
N HIS A 62 4.90 26.04 6.31
CA HIS A 62 4.38 26.29 4.96
C HIS A 62 2.95 26.85 5.06
N PRO A 63 2.78 28.18 5.18
CA PRO A 63 1.47 28.82 5.39
C PRO A 63 0.51 28.70 4.20
N SER A 64 1.03 28.45 2.99
CA SER A 64 0.23 28.22 1.78
C SER A 64 -0.28 26.77 1.63
N ASN A 65 0.11 25.85 2.52
CA ASN A 65 -0.24 24.44 2.39
C ASN A 65 -1.72 24.21 2.74
N LYS A 66 -2.57 24.16 1.70
CA LYS A 66 -4.00 23.84 1.82
C LYS A 66 -4.17 22.33 1.97
N VAL A 67 -4.21 21.84 3.21
CA VAL A 67 -4.64 20.47 3.49
C VAL A 67 -6.13 20.37 3.14
N LYS A 68 -6.48 19.57 2.14
CA LYS A 68 -7.89 19.24 1.85
C LYS A 68 -8.49 18.61 3.11
N THR A 69 -9.42 19.31 3.75
CA THR A 69 -10.14 18.86 4.95
C THR A 69 -11.19 17.80 4.65
N ASP A 70 -11.63 17.72 3.39
CA ASP A 70 -12.50 16.65 2.91
C ASP A 70 -11.67 15.67 2.08
N PRO A 71 -11.32 14.48 2.62
CA PRO A 71 -10.92 13.38 1.79
C PRO A 71 -12.18 12.90 1.06
N GLN A 72 -12.62 13.65 0.05
CA GLN A 72 -13.52 13.11 -0.96
C GLN A 72 -12.84 11.87 -1.51
N LYS A 73 -13.27 10.72 -0.97
CA LYS A 73 -12.87 9.35 -1.26
C LYS A 73 -11.64 9.27 -2.17
N ALA A 74 -10.45 9.39 -1.58
CA ALA A 74 -9.39 8.52 -2.06
C ALA A 74 -9.96 7.10 -1.85
N ILE A 75 -10.43 6.50 -2.95
CA ILE A 75 -11.07 5.18 -2.93
C ILE A 75 -10.09 4.16 -2.31
N ASP A 76 -8.80 4.43 -2.49
CA ASP A 76 -7.71 3.64 -1.95
C ASP A 76 -7.07 4.27 -0.71
N GLN A 77 -6.77 3.42 0.26
CA GLN A 77 -5.95 3.80 1.41
C GLN A 77 -4.54 4.19 0.94
N PRO A 78 -3.92 5.20 1.57
CA PRO A 78 -2.53 5.53 1.29
C PRO A 78 -1.65 4.30 1.53
N ARG A 79 -0.82 3.95 0.54
CA ARG A 79 0.11 2.82 0.62
C ARG A 79 1.53 3.34 0.82
N GLN A 80 2.27 2.71 1.71
CA GLN A 80 3.70 2.99 1.90
C GLN A 80 4.50 2.20 0.87
N LEU A 81 4.98 2.87 -0.19
CA LEU A 81 5.62 2.23 -1.34
C LEU A 81 7.06 1.76 -1.10
N PHE A 82 7.77 2.41 -0.17
CA PHE A 82 9.17 2.10 0.17
C PHE A 82 9.25 1.64 1.64
N TRP A 83 8.39 0.71 2.03
CA TRP A 83 8.32 0.21 3.40
C TRP A 83 9.55 -0.63 3.76
N GLU A 84 10.18 -1.24 2.77
CA GLU A 84 11.40 -2.04 2.89
C GLU A 84 12.57 -1.20 3.41
N LYS A 85 12.60 0.11 3.13
CA LYS A 85 13.60 1.01 3.69
C LYS A 85 13.52 1.07 5.22
N LYS A 86 12.35 0.84 5.83
CA LYS A 86 12.25 0.74 7.30
C LYS A 86 12.96 -0.50 7.85
N LEU A 87 13.17 -1.52 7.03
CA LEU A 87 13.89 -2.74 7.39
C LEU A 87 15.38 -2.68 7.03
N SER A 88 15.85 -1.58 6.42
CA SER A 88 17.26 -1.44 6.08
C SER A 88 18.13 -1.47 7.34
N GLY A 89 19.21 -2.26 7.32
CA GLY A 89 20.12 -2.41 8.46
C GLY A 89 19.68 -3.43 9.50
N LEU A 90 18.46 -3.97 9.38
CA LEU A 90 18.05 -5.12 10.19
C LEU A 90 18.62 -6.41 9.59
N ASN A 91 19.09 -7.28 10.48
CA ASN A 91 19.67 -8.56 10.14
C ASN A 91 19.02 -9.64 11.01
N ALA A 92 18.79 -10.82 10.43
CA ALA A 92 18.34 -11.98 11.17
C ALA A 92 19.55 -12.72 11.75
N PHE A 93 19.44 -13.12 13.00
CA PHE A 93 20.42 -13.94 13.70
C PHE A 93 19.73 -15.24 14.14
N ASP A 94 20.48 -16.33 14.17
CA ASP A 94 19.97 -17.61 14.67
C ASP A 94 20.08 -17.71 16.20
N ILE A 95 19.75 -18.89 16.74
CA ILE A 95 19.83 -19.16 18.19
C ILE A 95 21.26 -19.11 18.75
N ALA A 96 22.28 -19.19 17.90
CA ALA A 96 23.69 -19.10 18.25
C ALA A 96 24.24 -17.67 18.07
N GLU A 97 23.36 -16.69 17.82
CA GLU A 97 23.71 -15.30 17.50
C GLU A 97 24.56 -15.16 16.22
N GLU A 98 24.53 -16.16 15.34
CA GLU A 98 25.20 -16.08 14.05
C GLU A 98 24.31 -15.39 13.02
N LEU A 99 24.92 -14.53 12.20
CA LEU A 99 24.21 -13.82 11.14
C LEU A 99 23.67 -14.83 10.12
N VAL A 100 22.34 -14.86 9.96
CA VAL A 100 21.70 -15.70 8.95
C VAL A 100 22.15 -15.25 7.57
N LYS A 101 22.86 -16.13 6.87
CA LYS A 101 23.33 -15.86 5.51
C LYS A 101 22.13 -15.60 4.62
N THR A 102 22.24 -14.51 3.86
CA THR A 102 21.19 -14.16 2.90
C THR A 102 21.43 -14.86 1.57
N MET A 103 20.33 -15.19 0.90
CA MET A 103 20.38 -15.84 -0.41
C MET A 103 20.99 -14.89 -1.43
N GLU A 104 21.92 -15.38 -2.23
CA GLU A 104 22.42 -14.67 -3.42
C GLU A 104 21.36 -14.71 -4.51
N LEU A 105 21.03 -13.55 -5.08
CA LEU A 105 20.03 -13.46 -6.13
C LEU A 105 20.65 -13.70 -7.52
N PRO A 106 19.89 -14.32 -8.45
CA PRO A 106 20.32 -14.44 -9.83
C PRO A 106 20.58 -13.07 -10.46
N LYS A 107 21.56 -12.97 -11.36
CA LYS A 107 21.95 -11.70 -12.03
C LYS A 107 20.80 -11.00 -12.78
N GLY A 108 19.80 -11.78 -13.22
CA GLY A 108 18.61 -11.27 -13.90
C GLY A 108 17.61 -10.59 -12.95
N LEU A 109 17.69 -10.87 -11.65
CA LEU A 109 16.80 -10.28 -10.66
C LEU A 109 17.45 -9.06 -10.03
N GLN A 110 17.07 -7.89 -10.51
CA GLN A 110 17.65 -6.62 -10.08
C GLN A 110 16.61 -5.71 -9.43
N GLY A 111 17.00 -5.02 -8.38
CA GLY A 111 16.17 -4.06 -7.69
C GLY A 111 16.08 -2.72 -8.42
N VAL A 112 15.00 -1.98 -8.20
CA VAL A 112 14.87 -0.59 -8.64
C VAL A 112 14.40 0.31 -7.52
N GLY A 113 14.77 1.59 -7.61
CA GLY A 113 14.43 2.58 -6.60
C GLY A 113 15.53 2.76 -5.54
N PRO A 114 15.31 3.70 -4.62
CA PRO A 114 16.36 4.18 -3.72
C PRO A 114 16.73 3.16 -2.64
N GLY A 115 18.03 2.89 -2.51
CA GLY A 115 18.56 2.06 -1.42
C GLY A 115 18.20 0.58 -1.52
N CYS A 116 17.93 0.08 -2.73
CA CYS A 116 17.61 -1.32 -2.92
C CYS A 116 18.83 -2.22 -2.72
N THR A 117 18.65 -3.27 -1.92
CA THR A 117 19.57 -4.38 -1.70
C THR A 117 18.88 -5.70 -2.08
N ASP A 118 19.64 -6.77 -2.22
CA ASP A 118 19.08 -8.10 -2.50
C ASP A 118 18.05 -8.54 -1.43
N LYS A 119 18.29 -8.20 -0.16
CA LYS A 119 17.37 -8.50 0.95
C LYS A 119 16.03 -7.78 0.78
N THR A 120 16.08 -6.49 0.49
CA THR A 120 14.87 -5.67 0.32
C THR A 120 14.11 -6.06 -0.95
N LEU A 121 14.83 -6.42 -2.02
CA LEU A 121 14.26 -6.93 -3.26
C LEU A 121 13.48 -8.23 -3.03
N LEU A 122 14.10 -9.19 -2.36
CA LEU A 122 13.46 -10.46 -2.02
C LEU A 122 12.23 -10.24 -1.13
N SER A 123 12.33 -9.33 -0.16
CA SER A 123 11.22 -8.97 0.73
C SER A 123 10.04 -8.34 -0.04
N ALA A 124 10.33 -7.47 -1.01
CA ALA A 124 9.31 -6.85 -1.85
C ALA A 124 8.58 -7.90 -2.72
N ILE A 125 9.32 -8.82 -3.33
CA ILE A 125 8.76 -9.90 -4.16
C ILE A 125 7.92 -10.84 -3.30
N ALA A 126 8.45 -11.30 -2.15
CA ALA A 126 7.72 -12.18 -1.24
C ALA A 126 6.42 -11.53 -0.75
N SER A 127 6.46 -10.23 -0.42
CA SER A 127 5.26 -9.49 0.01
C SER A 127 4.24 -9.33 -1.12
N ALA A 128 4.71 -9.10 -2.36
CA ALA A 128 3.83 -9.03 -3.53
C ALA A 128 3.13 -10.37 -3.79
N LEU A 129 3.87 -11.48 -3.74
CA LEU A 129 3.33 -12.85 -3.87
C LEU A 129 2.35 -13.19 -2.74
N HIS A 130 2.61 -12.73 -1.52
CA HIS A 130 1.75 -13.01 -0.38
C HIS A 130 0.45 -12.21 -0.42
N THR A 131 0.50 -10.96 -0.89
CA THR A 131 -0.64 -10.03 -0.85
C THR A 131 -1.50 -10.09 -2.12
N SER A 132 -0.98 -10.65 -3.21
CA SER A 132 -1.64 -10.64 -4.52
C SER A 132 -1.40 -11.95 -5.27
N ALA A 133 -2.44 -12.45 -5.94
CA ALA A 133 -2.33 -13.55 -6.89
C ALA A 133 -1.97 -13.08 -8.31
N ALA A 134 -1.76 -11.78 -8.52
CA ALA A 134 -1.42 -11.23 -9.83
C ALA A 134 0.02 -11.63 -10.25
N PRO A 135 0.29 -11.79 -11.56
CA PRO A 135 1.63 -12.07 -12.05
C PRO A 135 2.65 -11.01 -11.62
N ILE A 136 3.86 -11.47 -11.27
CA ILE A 136 5.01 -10.59 -11.02
C ILE A 136 5.80 -10.46 -12.30
N THR A 137 5.73 -9.28 -12.90
CA THR A 137 6.47 -8.90 -14.11
C THR A 137 7.56 -7.88 -13.82
N GLY A 138 7.52 -7.21 -12.66
CA GLY A 138 8.43 -6.12 -12.31
C GLY A 138 8.08 -4.78 -12.99
N GLN A 139 8.97 -3.81 -12.81
CA GLN A 139 8.84 -2.46 -13.38
C GLN A 139 9.29 -2.47 -14.84
N LEU A 140 8.32 -2.31 -15.75
CA LEU A 140 8.55 -2.34 -17.21
C LEU A 140 9.24 -1.07 -17.74
N SER A 141 9.06 0.07 -17.06
CA SER A 141 9.59 1.35 -17.51
C SER A 141 10.92 1.67 -16.84
N ALA A 142 11.98 1.86 -17.64
CA ALA A 142 13.28 2.33 -17.14
C ALA A 142 13.21 3.75 -16.54
N ALA A 143 12.15 4.53 -16.84
CA ALA A 143 11.95 5.85 -16.25
C ALA A 143 11.78 5.82 -14.73
N VAL A 144 11.44 4.64 -14.17
CA VAL A 144 11.36 4.41 -12.72
C VAL A 144 12.68 4.73 -12.01
N GLU A 145 13.83 4.49 -12.65
CA GLU A 145 15.13 4.81 -12.06
C GLU A 145 15.41 6.32 -12.05
N LYS A 146 14.85 7.07 -13.01
CA LYS A 146 15.03 8.53 -13.10
C LYS A 146 14.15 9.26 -12.11
N ASN A 147 12.89 8.86 -12.00
CA ASN A 147 11.95 9.45 -11.04
C ASN A 147 10.93 8.40 -10.57
N PRO A 148 11.24 7.64 -9.51
CA PRO A 148 10.35 6.61 -9.00
C PRO A 148 9.08 7.19 -8.38
N GLY A 149 9.06 8.47 -7.98
CA GLY A 149 7.85 9.10 -7.45
C GLY A 149 6.73 9.28 -8.49
N VAL A 150 7.08 9.29 -9.78
CA VAL A 150 6.15 9.53 -10.89
C VAL A 150 5.90 8.27 -11.71
N TRP A 151 6.96 7.49 -11.96
CA TRP A 151 6.93 6.40 -12.96
C TRP A 151 6.76 5.00 -12.35
N LEU A 152 6.63 4.90 -11.03
CA LEU A 152 6.50 3.61 -10.37
C LEU A 152 5.13 2.99 -10.60
N ASN A 153 5.12 1.75 -11.08
CA ASN A 153 3.93 0.92 -11.07
C ASN A 153 3.73 0.31 -9.68
N THR A 154 2.71 0.77 -8.95
CA THR A 154 2.41 0.34 -7.57
C THR A 154 1.82 -1.06 -7.48
N SER A 155 1.43 -1.67 -8.62
CA SER A 155 0.95 -3.06 -8.68
C SER A 155 2.07 -4.10 -8.80
N GLN A 156 3.30 -3.66 -9.03
CA GLN A 156 4.47 -4.51 -9.20
C GLN A 156 5.52 -4.19 -8.13
N PRO A 157 6.31 -5.18 -7.68
CA PRO A 157 7.37 -4.95 -6.70
C PRO A 157 8.47 -4.04 -7.26
N LEU A 158 9.35 -3.57 -6.37
CA LEU A 158 10.50 -2.70 -6.68
C LEU A 158 11.65 -3.47 -7.36
N CYS A 159 11.35 -4.21 -8.42
CA CYS A 159 12.33 -4.93 -9.23
C CYS A 159 12.27 -4.50 -10.70
N LYS A 160 13.38 -4.62 -11.44
CA LYS A 160 13.37 -4.52 -12.90
C LYS A 160 12.50 -5.60 -13.48
N ALA A 161 11.94 -5.33 -14.64
CA ALA A 161 11.31 -6.37 -15.42
C ALA A 161 12.28 -7.52 -15.70
N PHE A 162 11.82 -8.74 -15.47
CA PHE A 162 12.59 -9.96 -15.71
C PHE A 162 11.68 -11.01 -16.34
N ILE A 163 12.30 -11.98 -17.01
CA ILE A 163 11.61 -13.12 -17.62
C ILE A 163 12.26 -14.37 -17.06
N VAL A 164 11.43 -15.33 -16.65
CA VAL A 164 11.90 -16.66 -16.26
C VAL A 164 11.91 -17.52 -17.52
N THR A 165 13.08 -18.04 -17.87
CA THR A 165 13.27 -18.91 -19.04
C THR A 165 13.27 -20.38 -18.64
N ASP A 166 13.09 -21.29 -19.60
CA ASP A 166 13.17 -22.74 -19.35
C ASP A 166 14.54 -23.16 -18.81
N ASP A 167 15.61 -22.44 -19.18
CA ASP A 167 16.95 -22.61 -18.62
C ASP A 167 17.00 -22.27 -17.12
N ASP A 168 16.22 -21.29 -16.67
CA ASP A 168 16.15 -20.93 -15.25
C ASP A 168 15.40 -21.99 -14.44
N ILE A 169 14.41 -22.64 -15.05
CA ILE A 169 13.62 -23.72 -14.44
C ILE A 169 14.45 -25.00 -14.36
N SER A 170 15.09 -25.39 -15.46
CA SER A 170 15.89 -26.61 -15.56
C SER A 170 17.14 -26.60 -14.69
N ARG A 171 17.72 -25.42 -14.41
CA ARG A 171 18.80 -25.27 -13.43
C ARG A 171 18.37 -25.53 -11.97
N ARG A 172 17.06 -25.48 -11.67
CA ARG A 172 16.50 -25.62 -10.30
C ARG A 172 15.95 -27.01 -10.01
N SER A 173 15.60 -27.79 -11.05
CA SER A 173 15.38 -29.23 -10.91
C SER A 173 16.71 -29.89 -10.61
N TRP A 174 17.02 -30.06 -9.32
CA TRP A 174 18.04 -31.00 -8.89
C TRP A 174 17.68 -32.42 -9.36
N PRO A 175 18.67 -33.31 -9.58
CA PRO A 175 18.42 -34.75 -9.78
C PRO A 175 17.69 -35.41 -8.61
#